data_AF-A0A914KZF7-F1
#
_entry.id   AF-A0A914KZF7-F1
#
_cell.length_a   1.000
_cell.length_b   1.000
_cell.length_c   1.000
_cell.angle_alpha   90.00
_cell.angle_beta   90.00
_cell.angle_gamma   90.00
#
_symmetry.space_group_name_H-M   'P 1'
#
loop_
_entity.id
_entity.type
_entity.pdbx_description
1 polymer ?
#
loop_
_entity_poly.entity_id
_entity_poly.type
_entity_poly.pdbx_seq_one_letter_code
_entity_poly.pdbx_strand_id
1 'polypeptide(L)'
;MNVRRVADIDIFFAGYAHGDAESFDGRGGLVAHSAYPPLGIVHFDASEYWDLGGEKQKDSAMNNWNLRKTWKINRERRSSKKSKEEQQTVLDLRYVAVHEIGHALGLRHSTFRNSVMNRYYKMAYNSIQPSNKPLKLSKDDEAAIEELFGEMCNRN
;
A
#
# COMPACT_ATOMS: atom_id res chain seq x y z
N MET A 1 -25.81 -11.30 6.47
CA MET A 1 -25.35 -11.62 7.84
C MET A 1 -25.17 -10.31 8.58
N ASN A 2 -25.72 -10.17 9.79
CA ASN A 2 -25.62 -8.95 10.59
C ASN A 2 -24.34 -9.03 11.44
N VAL A 3 -23.19 -8.72 10.83
CA VAL A 3 -21.91 -8.64 11.54
C VAL A 3 -21.94 -7.32 12.30
N ARG A 4 -21.88 -7.38 13.64
CA ARG A 4 -21.71 -6.18 14.47
C ARG A 4 -20.44 -5.47 14.01
N ARG A 5 -20.55 -4.26 13.46
CA ARG A 5 -19.39 -3.37 13.30
C ARG A 5 -18.84 -3.07 14.68
N VAL A 6 -17.59 -3.44 14.91
CA VAL A 6 -16.87 -3.23 16.17
C VAL A 6 -16.00 -1.98 16.13
N ALA A 7 -15.80 -1.40 14.95
CA ALA A 7 -15.10 -0.15 14.72
C ALA A 7 -15.76 0.67 13.58
N ASP A 8 -15.43 1.95 13.51
CA ASP A 8 -15.82 2.84 12.40
C ASP A 8 -14.96 2.62 11.16
N ILE A 9 -13.69 2.24 11.35
CA ILE A 9 -12.77 1.87 10.28
C ILE A 9 -12.25 0.45 10.55
N ASP A 10 -12.67 -0.50 9.73
CA ASP A 10 -12.22 -1.89 9.73
C ASP A 10 -11.05 -2.07 8.75
N ILE A 11 -9.92 -2.58 9.25
CA ILE A 11 -8.69 -2.79 8.47
C ILE A 11 -8.29 -4.25 8.50
N PHE A 12 -8.11 -4.89 7.33
CA PHE A 12 -7.53 -6.23 7.25
C PHE A 12 -6.85 -6.55 5.92
N PHE A 13 -6.13 -7.67 5.90
CA PHE A 13 -5.48 -8.24 4.72
C PHE A 13 -6.26 -9.46 4.26
N ALA A 14 -6.57 -9.54 2.97
CA ALA A 14 -7.19 -10.72 2.37
C ALA A 14 -6.78 -10.86 0.90
N GLY A 15 -6.96 -12.05 0.34
CA GLY A 15 -6.74 -12.29 -1.08
C GLY A 15 -8.04 -12.73 -1.76
N TYR A 16 -8.15 -12.46 -3.05
CA TYR A 16 -9.31 -12.85 -3.87
C TYR A 16 -10.65 -12.38 -3.27
N ALA A 17 -11.69 -13.22 -3.31
CA ALA A 17 -12.98 -12.92 -2.71
C ALA A 17 -12.90 -12.96 -1.18
N HIS A 18 -13.26 -11.86 -0.52
CA HIS A 18 -13.06 -11.70 0.93
C HIS A 18 -14.23 -11.02 1.66
N GLY A 19 -15.45 -11.17 1.14
CA GLY A 19 -16.68 -10.86 1.88
C GLY A 19 -17.30 -9.49 1.59
N ASP A 20 -16.76 -8.73 0.63
CA ASP A 20 -17.37 -7.52 0.06
C ASP A 20 -17.55 -7.63 -1.46
N ALA A 21 -17.92 -6.53 -2.12
CA ALA A 21 -18.19 -6.48 -3.56
C ALA A 21 -16.92 -6.40 -4.43
N GLU A 22 -15.75 -6.16 -3.84
CA GLU A 22 -14.50 -5.90 -4.57
C GLU A 22 -13.50 -7.02 -4.29
N SER A 23 -13.52 -8.08 -5.10
CA SER A 23 -12.52 -9.15 -4.96
C SER A 23 -11.15 -8.68 -5.45
N PHE A 24 -10.08 -9.04 -4.74
CA PHE A 24 -8.73 -8.86 -5.26
C PHE A 24 -8.46 -9.81 -6.43
N ASP A 25 -7.49 -9.45 -7.27
CA ASP A 25 -7.09 -10.20 -8.46
C ASP A 25 -5.74 -10.92 -8.30
N GLY A 26 -5.12 -10.77 -7.12
CA GLY A 26 -3.80 -11.31 -6.83
C GLY A 26 -2.70 -10.35 -7.27
N ARG A 27 -1.51 -10.89 -7.49
CA ARG A 27 -0.29 -10.09 -7.67
C ARG A 27 -0.36 -9.09 -8.81
N GLY A 28 0.09 -7.87 -8.54
CA GLY A 28 0.35 -6.85 -9.56
C GLY A 28 -0.89 -6.10 -10.02
N GLY A 29 -2.08 -6.41 -9.49
CA GLY A 29 -3.36 -5.82 -9.85
C GLY A 29 -3.88 -4.79 -8.84
N LEU A 30 -5.09 -5.01 -8.34
CA LEU A 30 -5.72 -4.23 -7.28
C LEU A 30 -5.01 -4.50 -5.95
N VAL A 31 -4.23 -3.53 -5.48
CA VAL A 31 -3.35 -3.73 -4.32
C VAL A 31 -4.05 -3.49 -2.98
N ALA A 32 -5.07 -2.64 -2.98
CA ALA A 32 -5.88 -2.28 -1.84
C ALA A 32 -7.15 -1.58 -2.33
N HIS A 33 -8.16 -1.50 -1.48
CA HIS A 33 -9.33 -0.67 -1.69
C HIS A 33 -9.88 -0.13 -0.38
N SER A 34 -10.75 0.86 -0.49
CA SER A 34 -11.46 1.45 0.63
C SER A 34 -12.86 1.91 0.21
N ALA A 35 -13.77 1.99 1.17
CA ALA A 35 -15.06 2.67 0.97
C ALA A 35 -15.11 4.00 1.72
N TYR A 36 -15.81 4.97 1.13
CA TYR A 36 -16.13 6.24 1.79
C TYR A 36 -16.98 6.04 3.06
N PRO A 37 -17.02 7.05 3.96
CA PRO A 37 -18.00 7.07 5.04
C PRO A 37 -19.44 6.82 4.51
N PRO A 38 -20.30 6.11 5.27
CA PRO A 38 -20.05 5.59 6.61
C PRO A 38 -19.57 4.13 6.62
N LEU A 39 -19.11 3.55 5.50
CA LEU A 39 -18.76 2.13 5.45
C LEU A 39 -17.44 1.84 6.18
N GLY A 40 -16.42 2.68 5.96
CA GLY A 40 -15.15 2.63 6.68
C GLY A 40 -14.42 1.28 6.56
N ILE A 41 -14.35 0.73 5.35
CA ILE A 41 -13.55 -0.48 5.10
C ILE A 41 -12.23 -0.06 4.46
N VAL A 42 -11.12 -0.68 4.87
CA VAL A 42 -9.80 -0.55 4.23
C VAL A 42 -9.19 -1.94 4.13
N HIS A 43 -9.13 -2.50 2.93
CA HIS A 43 -8.60 -3.85 2.72
C HIS A 43 -7.33 -3.79 1.87
N PHE A 44 -6.37 -4.64 2.19
CA PHE A 44 -5.12 -4.80 1.45
C PHE A 44 -5.04 -6.20 0.83
N ASP A 45 -4.57 -6.30 -0.40
CA ASP A 45 -4.35 -7.60 -1.03
C ASP A 45 -3.17 -8.32 -0.36
N ALA A 46 -3.47 -9.42 0.31
CA ALA A 46 -2.49 -10.30 0.95
C ALA A 46 -1.56 -11.01 -0.05
N SER A 47 -1.90 -10.97 -1.35
CA SER A 47 -1.08 -11.53 -2.42
C SER A 47 0.11 -10.64 -2.76
N GLU A 48 0.08 -9.36 -2.41
CA GLU A 48 1.16 -8.40 -2.67
C GLU A 48 2.33 -8.55 -1.70
N TYR A 49 3.50 -8.06 -2.10
CA TYR A 49 4.62 -7.92 -1.18
C TYR A 49 4.59 -6.55 -0.55
N TRP A 50 4.47 -6.51 0.78
CA TRP A 50 4.43 -5.29 1.56
C TRP A 50 5.75 -5.04 2.27
N ASP A 51 6.24 -3.81 2.22
CA ASP A 51 7.28 -3.29 3.09
C ASP A 51 6.78 -2.06 3.86
N LEU A 52 7.54 -1.63 4.86
CA LEU A 52 7.26 -0.43 5.65
C LEU A 52 8.18 0.73 5.28
N GLY A 53 8.79 0.72 4.08
CA GLY A 53 9.58 1.81 3.48
C GLY A 53 10.54 2.60 4.39
N GLY A 54 11.16 2.00 5.40
CA GLY A 54 12.04 2.79 6.29
C GLY A 54 12.63 2.04 7.48
N GLU A 55 13.76 1.39 7.26
CA GLU A 55 15.02 1.59 7.99
C GLU A 55 16.02 0.56 7.43
N LYS A 56 17.23 0.98 7.08
CA LYS A 56 18.33 0.03 7.17
C LYS A 56 18.37 -0.36 8.64
N GLN A 57 18.12 -1.62 8.96
CA GLN A 57 18.64 -2.18 10.19
C GLN A 57 20.12 -1.77 10.25
N LYS A 58 20.46 -0.88 11.19
CA LYS A 58 21.84 -0.72 11.66
C LYS A 58 22.22 -1.89 12.58
N ASP A 59 21.52 -3.01 12.47
CA ASP A 59 22.00 -4.25 13.01
C ASP A 59 23.02 -4.81 12.03
N SER A 60 24.28 -4.72 12.44
CA SER A 60 25.41 -5.51 11.93
C SER A 60 25.19 -7.04 12.01
N ALA A 61 23.94 -7.51 12.03
CA ALA A 61 23.51 -8.90 12.12
C ALA A 61 22.74 -9.40 10.88
N MET A 62 22.20 -8.53 10.01
CA MET A 62 21.52 -8.98 8.78
C MET A 62 22.45 -9.04 7.55
N ASN A 63 23.66 -9.52 7.79
CA ASN A 63 24.58 -10.05 6.77
C ASN A 63 24.72 -11.58 6.85
N ASN A 64 23.78 -12.30 7.49
CA ASN A 64 23.88 -13.75 7.64
C ASN A 64 23.31 -14.52 6.42
N TRP A 65 24.06 -14.45 5.31
CA TRP A 65 24.68 -15.59 4.60
C TRP A 65 23.83 -16.77 4.05
N ASN A 66 22.54 -16.93 4.35
CA ASN A 66 21.79 -18.14 3.98
C ASN A 66 20.81 -18.00 2.79
N LEU A 67 20.36 -16.81 2.41
CA LEU A 67 19.51 -16.63 1.21
C LEU A 67 20.30 -16.41 -0.10
N ARG A 68 21.61 -16.13 -0.02
CA ARG A 68 22.49 -15.97 -1.21
C ARG A 68 23.25 -17.24 -1.59
N LYS A 69 23.27 -18.25 -0.71
CA LYS A 69 24.00 -19.51 -0.95
C LYS A 69 23.21 -20.56 -1.71
N THR A 70 21.89 -20.63 -1.54
CA THR A 70 21.06 -21.60 -2.27
C THR A 70 20.95 -21.28 -3.77
N TRP A 71 20.96 -19.99 -4.13
CA TRP A 71 20.88 -19.56 -5.54
C TRP A 71 22.21 -19.59 -6.31
N LYS A 72 23.36 -19.68 -5.63
CA LYS A 72 24.68 -19.78 -6.29
C LYS A 72 25.14 -21.21 -6.56
N ILE A 73 24.56 -22.21 -5.90
CA ILE A 73 24.96 -23.62 -6.08
C ILE A 73 24.29 -24.28 -7.31
N ASN A 74 23.22 -23.68 -7.87
CA ASN A 74 22.48 -24.24 -9.01
C ASN A 74 22.62 -23.44 -10.33
N ARG A 75 23.67 -22.61 -10.48
CA ARG A 75 23.81 -21.71 -11.65
C ARG A 75 24.51 -22.32 -12.88
N GLU A 76 25.21 -23.44 -12.75
CA GLU A 76 26.01 -24.00 -13.86
C GLU A 76 25.29 -25.05 -14.74
N ARG A 77 23.99 -25.35 -14.55
CA ARG A 77 23.36 -26.48 -15.27
C ARG A 77 22.01 -26.23 -15.96
N ARG A 78 21.63 -24.98 -16.22
CA ARG A 78 20.43 -24.71 -17.03
C ARG A 78 20.65 -23.61 -18.07
N SER A 79 21.31 -24.01 -19.15
CA SER A 79 21.08 -23.41 -20.47
C SER A 79 19.73 -23.92 -20.98
N SER A 80 18.66 -23.15 -20.80
CA SER A 80 17.40 -23.25 -21.55
C SER A 80 16.38 -22.21 -21.06
N LYS A 81 16.00 -21.29 -21.95
CA LYS A 81 14.79 -20.45 -21.93
C LYS A 81 14.51 -19.72 -20.62
N LYS A 82 15.04 -18.49 -20.51
CA LYS A 82 14.62 -17.51 -19.50
C LYS A 82 13.21 -17.03 -19.84
N SER A 83 12.18 -17.69 -19.29
CA SER A 83 10.83 -17.13 -19.22
C SER A 83 10.91 -15.76 -18.52
N LYS A 84 10.10 -14.81 -18.97
CA LYS A 84 10.01 -13.46 -18.38
C LYS A 84 9.91 -13.57 -16.85
N GLU A 85 11.02 -13.33 -16.17
CA GLU A 85 11.07 -13.13 -14.72
C GLU A 85 10.28 -11.85 -14.46
N GLU A 86 9.01 -12.02 -14.08
CA GLU A 86 8.12 -10.95 -13.65
C GLU A 86 8.80 -10.22 -12.50
N GLN A 87 9.21 -8.97 -12.75
CA GLN A 87 9.90 -8.15 -11.76
C GLN A 87 8.95 -7.90 -10.60
N GLN A 88 9.14 -8.66 -9.54
CA GLN A 88 8.36 -8.67 -8.32
C GLN A 88 8.44 -7.31 -7.63
N THR A 89 7.35 -6.53 -7.67
CA THR A 89 7.28 -5.20 -7.06
C THR A 89 6.90 -5.34 -5.59
N VAL A 90 7.72 -4.80 -4.68
CA VAL A 90 7.42 -4.68 -3.24
C VAL A 90 6.79 -3.32 -3.01
N LEU A 91 5.63 -3.21 -2.35
CA LEU A 91 4.86 -1.97 -2.13
C LEU A 91 5.07 -1.43 -0.69
N ASP A 92 5.16 -0.10 -0.53
CA ASP A 92 5.19 0.54 0.79
C ASP A 92 3.78 0.60 1.37
N LEU A 93 3.53 -0.26 2.37
CA LEU A 93 2.27 -0.37 3.07
C LEU A 93 1.83 0.94 3.70
N ARG A 94 2.75 1.79 4.17
CA ARG A 94 2.39 3.06 4.82
C ARG A 94 1.80 4.03 3.80
N TYR A 95 2.39 4.08 2.61
CA TYR A 95 1.89 4.96 1.55
C TYR A 95 0.48 4.53 1.12
N VAL A 96 0.31 3.23 0.83
CA VAL A 96 -1.01 2.69 0.43
C VAL A 96 -2.02 2.85 1.56
N ALA A 97 -1.64 2.56 2.80
CA ALA A 97 -2.54 2.72 3.94
C ALA A 97 -3.01 4.17 4.11
N VAL A 98 -2.14 5.17 3.98
CA VAL A 98 -2.56 6.57 4.08
C VAL A 98 -3.48 6.96 2.93
N HIS A 99 -3.24 6.44 1.72
CA HIS A 99 -4.15 6.64 0.58
C HIS A 99 -5.55 6.08 0.87
N GLU A 100 -5.64 4.81 1.27
CA GLU A 100 -6.92 4.16 1.51
C GLU A 100 -7.65 4.75 2.74
N ILE A 101 -6.93 5.07 3.81
CA ILE A 101 -7.51 5.77 4.97
C ILE A 101 -8.06 7.14 4.54
N GLY A 102 -7.40 7.84 3.61
CA GLY A 102 -7.94 9.08 3.04
C GLY A 102 -9.34 8.88 2.45
N HIS A 103 -9.55 7.81 1.68
CA HIS A 103 -10.88 7.45 1.17
C HIS A 103 -11.86 7.13 2.31
N ALA A 104 -11.45 6.34 3.31
CA ALA A 104 -12.26 6.04 4.49
C ALA A 104 -12.65 7.29 5.30
N LEU A 105 -11.88 8.38 5.20
CA LEU A 105 -12.18 9.68 5.81
C LEU A 105 -13.02 10.61 4.92
N GLY A 106 -13.24 10.28 3.65
CA GLY A 106 -14.02 11.12 2.72
C GLY A 106 -13.20 11.77 1.61
N LEU A 107 -11.87 11.64 1.60
CA LEU A 107 -11.01 12.28 0.60
C LEU A 107 -11.16 11.60 -0.76
N ARG A 108 -11.27 12.42 -1.81
CA ARG A 108 -11.29 11.94 -3.20
C ARG A 108 -9.88 11.89 -3.76
N HIS A 109 -9.74 11.21 -4.90
CA HIS A 109 -8.48 11.23 -5.63
C HIS A 109 -8.05 12.66 -6.00
N SER A 110 -6.79 12.98 -5.74
CA SER A 110 -6.15 14.21 -6.19
C SER A 110 -5.63 14.08 -7.62
N THR A 111 -5.58 15.21 -8.34
CA THR A 111 -4.90 15.32 -9.64
C THR A 111 -3.42 15.65 -9.49
N PHE A 112 -2.98 16.08 -8.31
CA PHE A 112 -1.59 16.45 -8.05
C PHE A 112 -0.71 15.20 -7.90
N ARG A 113 0.39 15.15 -8.65
CA ARG A 113 1.27 13.95 -8.70
C ARG A 113 2.01 13.67 -7.40
N ASN A 114 2.15 14.68 -6.54
CA ASN A 114 2.81 14.58 -5.23
C ASN A 114 1.84 14.37 -4.08
N SER A 115 0.52 14.38 -4.33
CA SER A 115 -0.49 14.05 -3.32
C SER A 115 -0.46 12.56 -3.01
N VAL A 116 -0.67 12.21 -1.75
CA VAL A 116 -0.84 10.80 -1.36
C VAL A 116 -2.14 10.23 -1.94
N MET A 117 -3.16 11.06 -2.13
CA MET A 117 -4.44 10.72 -2.77
C MET A 117 -4.37 10.65 -4.31
N ASN A 118 -3.19 10.68 -4.94
CA ASN A 118 -3.10 10.54 -6.39
C ASN A 118 -3.45 9.12 -6.85
N ARG A 119 -4.38 8.98 -7.81
CA ARG A 119 -4.80 7.68 -8.36
C ARG A 119 -3.64 6.84 -8.93
N TYR A 120 -2.62 7.48 -9.50
CA TYR A 120 -1.53 6.82 -10.21
C TYR A 120 -0.30 6.57 -9.34
N TYR A 121 -0.47 6.46 -8.01
CA TYR A 121 0.64 6.27 -7.09
C TYR A 121 1.46 5.01 -7.38
N LYS A 122 0.87 3.93 -7.91
CA LYS A 122 1.58 2.70 -8.32
C LYS A 122 2.68 2.97 -9.36
N MET A 123 2.46 3.94 -10.26
CA MET A 123 3.48 4.36 -11.24
C MET A 123 4.56 5.24 -10.59
N ALA A 124 4.19 6.07 -9.62
CA ALA A 124 5.12 6.90 -8.86
C ALA A 124 5.99 6.04 -7.92
N TYR A 125 5.45 4.94 -7.40
CA TYR A 125 6.17 4.01 -6.56
C TYR A 125 7.22 3.22 -7.36
N ASN A 126 6.84 2.65 -8.50
CA ASN A 126 7.76 1.92 -9.39
C ASN A 126 8.80 2.81 -10.09
N SER A 127 8.62 4.15 -10.11
CA SER A 127 9.48 5.07 -10.87
C SER A 127 10.17 6.17 -10.04
N ILE A 128 9.68 6.52 -8.83
CA ILE A 128 10.03 7.81 -8.18
C ILE A 128 10.24 7.72 -6.65
N GLN A 129 9.87 6.64 -5.97
CA GLN A 129 10.10 6.53 -4.52
C GLN A 129 11.12 5.41 -4.24
N PRO A 130 12.44 5.67 -4.32
CA PRO A 130 13.37 4.82 -3.59
C PRO A 130 12.90 4.82 -2.14
N SER A 131 12.96 3.66 -1.49
CA SER A 131 12.56 3.33 -0.11
C SER A 131 13.16 4.21 1.02
N ASN A 132 13.68 5.39 0.68
CA ASN A 132 14.37 6.35 1.55
C ASN A 132 13.73 7.75 1.59
N LYS A 133 12.63 8.03 0.86
CA LYS A 133 11.92 9.30 1.02
C LYS A 133 10.80 9.14 2.06
N PRO A 134 10.79 9.93 3.14
CA PRO A 134 9.73 9.82 4.13
C PRO A 134 8.39 10.19 3.50
N LEU A 135 7.34 9.44 3.86
CA LEU A 135 5.96 9.81 3.54
C LEU A 135 5.69 11.22 4.05
N LYS A 136 5.21 12.09 3.16
CA LYS A 136 4.86 13.47 3.47
C LYS A 136 3.57 13.82 2.75
N LEU A 137 2.63 14.40 3.49
CA LEU A 137 1.40 14.94 2.94
C LEU A 137 1.70 16.16 2.07
N SER A 138 1.02 16.26 0.93
CA SER A 138 1.05 17.48 0.12
C SER A 138 0.11 18.53 0.72
N LYS A 139 0.30 19.79 0.34
CA LYS A 139 -0.63 20.87 0.71
C LYS A 139 -2.07 20.62 0.25
N ASP A 140 -2.24 19.87 -0.83
CA ASP A 140 -3.56 19.48 -1.34
C ASP A 140 -4.22 18.46 -0.41
N ASP A 141 -3.45 17.49 0.10
CA ASP A 141 -3.95 16.52 1.08
C ASP A 141 -4.35 17.21 2.40
N GLU A 142 -3.51 18.14 2.87
CA GLU A 142 -3.76 18.97 4.06
C GLU A 142 -5.01 19.84 3.89
N ALA A 143 -5.12 20.58 2.77
CA ALA A 143 -6.28 21.42 2.51
C ALA A 143 -7.58 20.60 2.37
N ALA A 144 -7.51 19.43 1.73
CA ALA A 144 -8.68 18.58 1.54
C ALA A 144 -9.21 17.99 2.86
N ILE A 145 -8.31 17.60 3.78
CA ILE A 145 -8.76 17.12 5.10
C ILE A 145 -9.26 18.28 5.98
N GLU A 146 -8.65 19.47 5.87
CA GLU A 146 -9.13 20.68 6.53
C GLU A 146 -10.51 21.14 6.00
N GLU A 147 -10.81 20.94 4.72
CA GLU A 147 -12.14 21.22 4.16
C GLU A 147 -13.21 20.32 4.79
N LEU A 148 -12.89 19.05 5.05
CA LEU A 148 -13.83 18.10 5.66
C LEU A 148 -14.00 18.28 7.16
N PHE A 149 -12.91 18.58 7.89
CA PHE A 149 -12.89 18.52 9.36
C PHE A 149 -12.41 19.79 10.06
N GLY A 150 -11.80 20.74 9.35
CA GLY A 150 -11.16 21.93 9.92
C GLY A 150 -12.13 22.89 10.61
N GLU A 151 -13.39 22.96 10.18
CA GLU A 151 -14.42 23.77 10.86
C GLU A 151 -14.96 23.14 12.16
N MET A 152 -14.58 21.90 12.49
CA MET A 152 -15.09 21.22 13.69
C MET A 152 -14.46 21.72 15.00
N CYS A 153 -13.33 22.45 14.96
CA CYS A 153 -12.69 22.99 16.18
C CYS A 153 -13.15 24.39 16.61
N ASN A 154 -14.02 25.08 15.84
CA ASN A 154 -14.46 26.45 16.14
C ASN A 154 -15.97 26.60 16.42
N ARG A 155 -16.70 25.49 16.61
CA ARG A 155 -18.11 25.53 17.02
C ARG A 155 -18.21 25.27 18.52
N ASN A 156 -18.13 26.35 19.29
CA ASN A 156 -18.52 26.41 20.71
C ASN A 156 -20.03 26.42 20.87
#